data_AF-A0A7J5Z2L5-F1
#
_entry.id   AF-A0A7J5Z2L5-F1
#
_cell.length_a   1.000
_cell.length_b   1.000
_cell.length_c   1.000
_cell.angle_alpha   90.00
_cell.angle_beta   90.00
_cell.angle_gamma   90.00
#
_symmetry.space_group_name_H-M   'P 1'
#
loop_
_entity.id
_entity.type
_entity.pdbx_description
1 polymer ?
#
loop_
_entity_poly.entity_id
_entity_poly.type
_entity_poly.pdbx_seq_one_letter_code
_entity_poly.pdbx_strand_id
1 'polypeptide(L)'
;MLTEFVLSPRQKLKDVEPIIKMVDLNGNDLVKDYSDEIERLLGKKMKSVKRLAESAEDADLYHEFNATLQFDYYNSMLINSADEDGNSPDMGAEFPLEENEHFNNLHPNILNSIYNSEALNDVFIGNFQKDPTLTWQFFGSSTGFFRIFPGQFTEAHLYIQAATSPKDIIIMVDISGSMKGLKMTIAKHTINTILDTLGENDFVNVIAPCFKGTLVQADLDNREHFKQLVDELHVKGEAKINKAMKEMKGQGSMCNQAIMLITDGAMEDFEAVFEEFQLAGAQVFTYLIGREMTFAQNTKWIACNNKGYYTHISTLADVQENVMEYLHVLSRPMVINHDHDIIWTEAYMDSVLPNTMELFTTKAQSLLMMTSVAMPVFSKKKETVPGSSRLRLPHHHNGYILAHPDLRPLYKDGKKLKPKPNYNSVDMSEVEWEDTEETLRTAMVRGETGSMRLSVRASVDKAVRKEFTAFRKQFILKRPLYLVNDYFYTNIDETPFSFSMVLTRGNGKLMYFGNVSVEEGLHDLTSPDLSIASEWYV
;
A
#
# COMPACT_ATOMS: atom_id res chain seq x y z
N MET A 1 -47.90 53.81 -2.09
CA MET A 1 -48.22 52.53 -1.44
C MET A 1 -47.47 51.48 -2.23
N LEU A 2 -46.33 50.99 -1.71
CA LEU A 2 -45.60 49.77 -2.08
C LEU A 2 -44.26 49.81 -1.32
N THR A 3 -44.34 49.44 -0.04
CA THR A 3 -43.19 49.11 0.80
C THR A 3 -42.97 47.60 0.64
N GLU A 4 -42.06 47.20 -0.25
CA GLU A 4 -41.53 45.82 -0.24
C GLU A 4 -40.55 45.69 0.91
N PHE A 5 -40.98 44.98 1.95
CA PHE A 5 -40.13 44.55 3.05
C PHE A 5 -39.16 43.48 2.53
N VAL A 6 -37.92 43.87 2.24
CA VAL A 6 -36.81 42.93 2.13
C VAL A 6 -36.47 42.47 3.55
N LEU A 7 -37.10 41.38 3.99
CA LEU A 7 -36.70 40.68 5.22
C LEU A 7 -35.29 40.12 5.00
N SER A 8 -34.37 40.49 5.89
CA SER A 8 -33.01 39.95 5.88
C SER A 8 -33.03 38.41 6.04
N PRO A 9 -32.05 37.66 5.51
CA PRO A 9 -31.97 36.21 5.70
C PRO A 9 -32.03 35.76 7.17
N ARG A 10 -31.57 36.63 8.09
CA ARG A 10 -31.67 36.43 9.54
C ARG A 10 -33.10 36.41 10.09
N GLN A 11 -34.07 37.05 9.42
CA GLN A 11 -35.47 37.03 9.85
C GLN A 11 -36.18 35.76 9.38
N LYS A 12 -35.90 35.28 8.17
CA LYS A 12 -36.47 34.01 7.68
C LYS A 12 -35.96 32.80 8.48
N LEU A 13 -34.70 32.80 8.93
CA LEU A 13 -34.18 31.71 9.78
C LEU A 13 -34.94 31.63 11.13
N LYS A 14 -35.34 32.78 11.70
CA LYS A 14 -36.14 32.83 12.94
C LYS A 14 -37.54 32.25 12.79
N ASP A 15 -38.10 32.29 11.59
CA ASP A 15 -39.42 31.72 11.32
C ASP A 15 -39.38 30.18 11.24
N VAL A 16 -38.21 29.59 10.98
CA VAL A 16 -37.99 28.12 10.88
C VAL A 16 -37.23 27.55 12.11
N GLU A 17 -36.73 28.41 13.01
CA GLU A 17 -36.15 28.05 14.32
C GLU A 17 -36.97 27.02 15.12
N PRO A 18 -38.32 27.06 15.18
CA PRO A 18 -39.08 26.05 15.94
C PRO A 18 -39.08 24.65 15.31
N ILE A 19 -38.68 24.51 14.04
CA ILE A 19 -38.66 23.23 13.28
C ILE A 19 -37.22 22.69 13.17
N ILE A 20 -36.22 23.55 13.36
CA ILE A 20 -34.81 23.20 13.20
C ILE A 20 -34.12 23.19 14.57
N LYS A 21 -33.64 22.02 14.97
CA LYS A 21 -32.81 21.88 16.16
C LYS A 21 -31.37 22.25 15.82
N MET A 22 -30.90 23.37 16.34
CA MET A 22 -29.49 23.76 16.30
C MET A 22 -28.72 23.01 17.38
N VAL A 23 -27.62 22.37 17.00
CA VAL A 23 -26.71 21.67 17.91
C VAL A 23 -25.31 22.21 17.72
N ASP A 24 -24.70 22.68 18.80
CA ASP A 24 -23.27 23.02 18.83
C ASP A 24 -22.45 21.74 18.74
N LEU A 25 -21.52 21.71 17.80
CA LEU A 25 -20.60 20.61 17.61
C LEU A 25 -19.34 20.81 18.46
N ASN A 26 -19.08 19.87 19.35
CA ASN A 26 -17.80 19.79 20.04
C ASN A 26 -16.83 18.92 19.23
N GLY A 27 -15.77 19.51 18.70
CA GLY A 27 -14.79 18.80 17.87
C GLY A 27 -14.09 17.65 18.61
N ASN A 28 -13.86 17.79 19.93
CA ASN A 28 -13.25 16.74 20.74
C ASN A 28 -14.17 15.52 20.88
N ASP A 29 -15.46 15.75 21.12
CA ASP A 29 -16.42 14.66 21.29
C ASP A 29 -16.64 13.95 19.94
N LEU A 30 -16.76 14.71 18.85
CA LEU A 30 -16.88 14.15 17.50
C LEU A 30 -15.66 13.31 17.10
N VAL A 31 -14.43 13.83 17.30
CA VAL A 31 -13.23 13.05 16.98
C VAL A 31 -13.20 11.74 17.74
N LYS A 32 -13.61 11.76 19.01
CA LYS A 32 -13.69 10.56 19.83
C LYS A 32 -14.77 9.58 19.34
N ASP A 33 -15.97 10.07 19.05
CA ASP A 33 -17.07 9.23 18.57
C ASP A 33 -16.70 8.56 17.23
N TYR A 34 -16.11 9.32 16.30
CA TYR A 34 -15.63 8.78 15.02
C TYR A 34 -14.42 7.86 15.17
N SER A 35 -13.46 8.17 16.05
CA SER A 35 -12.32 7.29 16.30
C SER A 35 -12.77 5.94 16.86
N ASP A 36 -13.71 5.95 17.81
CA ASP A 36 -14.26 4.74 18.41
C ASP A 36 -15.02 3.89 17.37
N GLU A 37 -15.73 4.52 16.43
CA GLU A 37 -16.40 3.81 15.33
C GLU A 37 -15.40 3.20 14.34
N ILE A 38 -14.35 3.96 13.95
CA ILE A 38 -13.28 3.49 13.07
C ILE A 38 -12.51 2.35 13.73
N GLU A 39 -12.13 2.49 15.00
CA GLU A 39 -11.47 1.44 15.78
C GLU A 39 -12.31 0.15 15.80
N ARG A 40 -13.62 0.27 16.04
CA ARG A 40 -14.53 -0.88 16.01
C ARG A 40 -14.59 -1.53 14.62
N LEU A 41 -14.56 -0.73 13.55
CA LEU A 41 -14.59 -1.22 12.17
C LEU A 41 -13.28 -1.94 11.83
N LEU A 42 -12.13 -1.31 12.06
CA LEU A 42 -10.81 -1.89 11.78
C LEU A 42 -10.55 -3.12 12.67
N GLY A 43 -10.93 -3.06 13.94
CA GLY A 43 -10.83 -4.18 14.88
C GLY A 43 -11.65 -5.40 14.47
N LYS A 44 -12.82 -5.21 13.82
CA LYS A 44 -13.57 -6.35 13.23
C LYS A 44 -12.80 -7.00 12.08
N LYS A 45 -12.19 -6.19 11.19
CA LYS A 45 -11.38 -6.69 10.07
C LYS A 45 -10.15 -7.46 10.58
N MET A 46 -9.44 -6.91 11.57
CA MET A 46 -8.31 -7.58 12.25
C MET A 46 -8.72 -8.94 12.84
N LYS A 47 -9.87 -9.01 13.52
CA LYS A 47 -10.40 -10.28 14.07
C LYS A 47 -10.77 -11.29 12.98
N SER A 48 -11.18 -10.85 11.79
CA SER A 48 -11.46 -11.74 10.66
C SER A 48 -10.18 -12.32 10.06
N VAL A 49 -9.15 -11.49 9.87
CA VAL A 49 -7.84 -11.94 9.40
C VAL A 49 -7.18 -12.89 10.39
N LYS A 50 -7.22 -12.56 11.70
CA LYS A 50 -6.66 -13.43 12.73
C LYS A 50 -7.28 -14.82 12.75
N ARG A 51 -8.61 -14.92 12.62
CA ARG A 51 -9.32 -16.20 12.51
C ARG A 51 -8.93 -16.98 11.27
N LEU A 52 -8.72 -16.29 10.14
CA LEU A 52 -8.28 -16.90 8.90
C LEU A 52 -6.87 -17.47 9.04
N ALA A 53 -5.95 -16.70 9.62
CA ALA A 53 -4.59 -17.12 9.90
C ALA A 53 -4.55 -18.35 10.82
N GLU A 54 -5.19 -18.27 12.00
CA GLU A 54 -5.26 -19.39 12.96
C GLU A 54 -5.81 -20.67 12.32
N SER A 55 -6.88 -20.56 11.52
CA SER A 55 -7.47 -21.70 10.83
C SER A 55 -6.56 -22.28 9.74
N ALA A 56 -5.78 -21.44 9.05
CA ALA A 56 -4.81 -21.88 8.05
C ALA A 56 -3.63 -22.63 8.69
N GLU A 57 -3.14 -22.16 9.83
CA GLU A 57 -2.06 -22.82 10.58
C GLU A 57 -2.51 -24.17 11.14
N ASP A 58 -3.74 -24.23 11.67
CA ASP A 58 -4.31 -25.46 12.21
C ASP A 58 -4.60 -26.47 11.09
N ALA A 59 -5.13 -26.01 9.94
CA ALA A 59 -5.32 -26.85 8.76
C ALA A 59 -3.99 -27.47 8.29
N ASP A 60 -2.92 -26.64 8.18
CA ASP A 60 -1.60 -27.18 7.85
C ASP A 60 -1.12 -28.18 8.90
N LEU A 61 -1.21 -27.88 10.19
CA LEU A 61 -0.73 -28.77 11.25
C LEU A 61 -1.29 -30.20 11.14
N TYR A 62 -2.58 -30.35 10.82
CA TYR A 62 -3.25 -31.64 10.71
C TYR A 62 -3.21 -32.26 9.30
N HIS A 63 -2.73 -31.53 8.29
CA HIS A 63 -2.66 -32.02 6.92
C HIS A 63 -1.45 -32.94 6.69
N GLU A 64 -1.68 -34.14 6.16
CA GLU A 64 -0.64 -35.08 5.72
C GLU A 64 -0.51 -35.08 4.19
N PHE A 65 0.74 -35.08 3.72
CA PHE A 65 1.04 -35.02 2.29
C PHE A 65 0.66 -36.32 1.57
N ASN A 66 -0.09 -36.20 0.47
CA ASN A 66 -0.49 -37.31 -0.39
C ASN A 66 -0.14 -37.04 -1.86
N ALA A 67 0.84 -37.78 -2.38
CA ALA A 67 1.32 -37.61 -3.77
C ALA A 67 0.29 -38.02 -4.84
N THR A 68 -0.68 -38.86 -4.49
CA THR A 68 -1.72 -39.39 -5.41
C THR A 68 -3.07 -38.71 -5.26
N LEU A 69 -3.13 -37.60 -4.52
CA LEU A 69 -4.35 -36.86 -4.30
C LEU A 69 -4.95 -36.39 -5.64
N GLN A 70 -6.25 -36.63 -5.82
CA GLN A 70 -7.04 -35.98 -6.85
C GLN A 70 -8.06 -35.11 -6.12
N PHE A 71 -8.07 -33.82 -6.43
CA PHE A 71 -8.93 -32.85 -5.78
C PHE A 71 -9.51 -31.93 -6.84
N ASP A 72 -10.82 -31.75 -6.78
CA ASP A 72 -11.56 -30.88 -7.69
C ASP A 72 -11.68 -29.48 -7.07
N TYR A 73 -11.44 -28.45 -7.88
CA TYR A 73 -11.43 -27.07 -7.40
C TYR A 73 -11.74 -26.10 -8.54
N TYR A 74 -12.32 -24.96 -8.18
CA TYR A 74 -12.61 -23.90 -9.13
C TYR A 74 -11.33 -23.12 -9.46
N ASN A 75 -10.84 -23.24 -10.70
CA ASN A 75 -9.71 -22.48 -11.19
C ASN A 75 -10.19 -21.22 -11.91
N SER A 76 -9.86 -20.04 -11.37
CA SER A 76 -10.27 -18.75 -11.94
C SER A 76 -9.91 -18.57 -13.42
N MET A 77 -8.79 -19.15 -13.88
CA MET A 77 -8.36 -19.10 -15.28
C MET A 77 -9.20 -19.96 -16.23
N LEU A 78 -9.91 -20.95 -15.69
CA LEU A 78 -10.74 -21.90 -16.43
C LEU A 78 -12.23 -21.67 -16.16
N ILE A 79 -12.60 -20.62 -15.42
CA ILE A 79 -14.02 -20.34 -15.10
C ILE A 79 -14.83 -20.06 -16.37
N ASN A 80 -14.22 -19.45 -17.40
CA ASN A 80 -14.91 -19.16 -18.66
C ASN A 80 -14.90 -20.32 -19.65
N SER A 81 -14.09 -21.36 -19.44
CA SER A 81 -14.10 -22.53 -20.31
C SER A 81 -15.30 -23.41 -19.97
N ALA A 82 -16.07 -23.81 -20.98
CA ALA A 82 -17.13 -24.79 -20.82
C ALA A 82 -16.50 -26.17 -20.54
N ASP A 83 -17.11 -26.93 -19.62
CA ASP A 83 -16.73 -28.32 -19.36
C ASP A 83 -16.87 -29.18 -20.64
N GLU A 84 -16.37 -30.42 -20.62
CA GLU A 84 -16.47 -31.36 -21.75
C GLU A 84 -17.92 -31.57 -22.25
N ASP A 85 -18.91 -31.32 -21.38
CA ASP A 85 -20.35 -31.39 -21.64
C ASP A 85 -20.98 -30.06 -22.14
N GLY A 86 -20.19 -29.00 -22.33
CA GLY A 86 -20.66 -27.70 -22.82
C GLY A 86 -21.38 -26.83 -21.78
N ASN A 87 -21.33 -27.21 -20.50
CA ASN A 87 -21.87 -26.42 -19.40
C ASN A 87 -20.82 -25.42 -18.90
N SER A 88 -21.23 -24.17 -18.71
CA SER A 88 -20.44 -23.18 -17.98
C SER A 88 -20.72 -23.31 -16.47
N PRO A 89 -19.74 -23.08 -15.59
CA PRO A 89 -19.98 -22.97 -14.16
C PRO A 89 -21.07 -21.93 -13.87
N ASP A 90 -21.98 -22.21 -12.93
CA ASP A 90 -23.14 -21.38 -12.59
C ASP A 90 -22.72 -20.14 -11.78
N MET A 91 -21.86 -19.30 -12.38
CA MET A 91 -21.37 -18.04 -11.83
C MET A 91 -21.76 -16.92 -12.80
N GLY A 92 -22.66 -16.04 -12.35
CA GLY A 92 -23.45 -15.13 -13.19
C GLY A 92 -22.73 -13.99 -13.93
N ALA A 93 -21.47 -14.15 -14.35
CA ALA A 93 -20.78 -13.27 -15.30
C ALA A 93 -19.50 -13.91 -15.88
N GLU A 94 -19.15 -13.57 -17.12
CA GLU A 94 -17.82 -13.85 -17.72
C GLU A 94 -16.73 -13.01 -17.03
N PHE A 95 -15.61 -13.65 -16.68
CA PHE A 95 -14.49 -12.98 -16.01
C PHE A 95 -13.48 -12.43 -17.04
N PRO A 96 -12.97 -11.20 -16.89
CA PRO A 96 -11.84 -10.74 -17.68
C PRO A 96 -10.56 -11.43 -17.16
N LEU A 97 -10.06 -12.41 -17.91
CA LEU A 97 -8.88 -13.20 -17.55
C LEU A 97 -7.72 -12.87 -18.49
N GLU A 98 -6.52 -12.73 -17.95
CA GLU A 98 -5.28 -12.67 -18.74
C GLU A 98 -4.61 -14.04 -18.73
N GLU A 99 -4.47 -14.67 -19.91
CA GLU A 99 -3.79 -15.95 -20.05
C GLU A 99 -2.34 -15.86 -19.57
N ASN A 100 -1.97 -16.74 -18.63
CA ASN A 100 -0.59 -16.86 -18.16
C ASN A 100 -0.11 -18.30 -18.33
N GLU A 101 0.80 -18.52 -19.27
CA GLU A 101 1.28 -19.85 -19.67
C GLU A 101 2.18 -20.53 -18.62
N HIS A 102 2.61 -19.81 -17.58
CA HIS A 102 3.64 -20.30 -16.65
C HIS A 102 3.19 -21.43 -15.70
N PHE A 103 1.89 -21.63 -15.48
CA PHE A 103 1.37 -22.58 -14.48
C PHE A 103 0.44 -23.66 -15.06
N ASN A 104 0.58 -24.00 -16.34
CA ASN A 104 -0.31 -24.98 -17.00
C ASN A 104 -0.13 -26.44 -16.50
N ASN A 105 0.94 -26.75 -15.77
CA ASN A 105 1.14 -28.06 -15.13
C ASN A 105 1.25 -27.92 -13.61
N LEU A 106 0.19 -28.31 -12.89
CA LEU A 106 0.17 -28.29 -11.42
C LEU A 106 1.12 -29.34 -10.85
N HIS A 107 2.15 -28.88 -10.16
CA HIS A 107 3.02 -29.76 -9.38
C HIS A 107 2.21 -30.40 -8.22
N PRO A 108 2.43 -31.67 -7.84
CA PRO A 108 1.70 -32.34 -6.75
C PRO A 108 1.71 -31.59 -5.41
N ASN A 109 2.74 -30.78 -5.16
CA ASN A 109 2.86 -29.91 -3.99
C ASN A 109 1.80 -28.79 -3.98
N ILE A 110 1.47 -28.24 -5.15
CA ILE A 110 0.44 -27.21 -5.29
C ILE A 110 -0.93 -27.82 -5.01
N LEU A 111 -1.23 -29.00 -5.56
CA LEU A 111 -2.52 -29.66 -5.36
C LEU A 111 -2.79 -30.02 -3.89
N ASN A 112 -1.79 -30.53 -3.17
CA ASN A 112 -1.91 -30.77 -1.72
C ASN A 112 -2.19 -29.47 -0.95
N SER A 113 -1.54 -28.37 -1.34
CA SER A 113 -1.72 -27.07 -0.70
C SER A 113 -3.09 -26.45 -1.01
N ILE A 114 -3.63 -26.68 -2.21
CA ILE A 114 -5.01 -26.32 -2.58
C ILE A 114 -6.01 -27.10 -1.73
N TYR A 115 -5.81 -28.40 -1.57
CA TYR A 115 -6.67 -29.24 -0.72
C TYR A 115 -6.61 -28.81 0.75
N ASN A 116 -5.42 -28.58 1.30
CA ASN A 116 -5.27 -28.09 2.68
C ASN A 116 -6.02 -26.78 2.92
N SER A 117 -5.98 -25.86 1.96
CA SER A 117 -6.66 -24.57 2.06
C SER A 117 -8.19 -24.63 1.89
N GLU A 118 -8.78 -25.80 1.61
CA GLU A 118 -10.24 -26.00 1.59
C GLU A 118 -10.89 -25.68 2.93
N ALA A 119 -10.20 -25.95 4.04
CA ALA A 119 -10.65 -25.64 5.40
C ALA A 119 -10.95 -24.14 5.61
N LEU A 120 -10.42 -23.26 4.76
CA LEU A 120 -10.66 -21.82 4.82
C LEU A 120 -12.02 -21.41 4.24
N ASN A 121 -12.69 -22.26 3.46
CA ASN A 121 -13.97 -21.93 2.83
C ASN A 121 -15.04 -21.53 3.87
N ASP A 122 -15.20 -22.34 4.92
CA ASP A 122 -16.16 -22.06 5.99
C ASP A 122 -15.81 -20.78 6.76
N VAL A 123 -14.52 -20.48 6.88
CA VAL A 123 -14.02 -19.27 7.54
C VAL A 123 -14.32 -18.05 6.69
N PHE A 124 -14.10 -18.10 5.38
CA PHE A 124 -14.43 -17.03 4.44
C PHE A 124 -15.91 -16.69 4.48
N ILE A 125 -16.77 -17.71 4.40
CA ILE A 125 -18.23 -17.57 4.46
C ILE A 125 -18.65 -17.02 5.82
N GLY A 126 -18.12 -17.60 6.91
CA GLY A 126 -18.45 -17.18 8.27
C GLY A 126 -17.99 -15.76 8.61
N ASN A 127 -16.90 -15.29 8.00
CA ASN A 127 -16.45 -13.90 8.12
C ASN A 127 -17.40 -12.94 7.39
N PHE A 128 -17.78 -13.28 6.16
CA PHE A 128 -18.70 -12.47 5.36
C PHE A 128 -20.10 -12.38 5.99
N GLN A 129 -20.61 -13.48 6.56
CA GLN A 129 -21.89 -13.48 7.28
C GLN A 129 -21.86 -12.61 8.56
N LYS A 130 -20.70 -12.53 9.24
CA LYS A 130 -20.53 -11.69 10.43
C LYS A 130 -20.32 -10.21 10.08
N ASP A 131 -19.66 -9.95 8.96
CA ASP A 131 -19.35 -8.60 8.49
C ASP A 131 -19.60 -8.48 6.99
N PRO A 132 -20.81 -8.03 6.59
CA PRO A 132 -21.15 -7.85 5.18
C PRO A 132 -20.45 -6.63 4.54
N THR A 133 -19.65 -5.86 5.29
CA THR A 133 -18.84 -4.76 4.74
C THR A 133 -17.50 -5.23 4.17
N LEU A 134 -17.16 -6.51 4.33
CA LEU A 134 -15.97 -7.11 3.72
C LEU A 134 -16.14 -7.17 2.20
N THR A 135 -15.22 -6.56 1.46
CA THR A 135 -15.21 -6.56 -0.01
C THR A 135 -14.68 -7.89 -0.53
N TRP A 136 -13.43 -8.21 -0.21
CA TRP A 136 -12.75 -9.43 -0.64
C TRP A 136 -11.89 -9.96 0.51
N GLN A 137 -11.73 -11.28 0.59
CA GLN A 137 -10.81 -11.97 1.47
C GLN A 137 -9.88 -12.80 0.62
N PHE A 138 -8.58 -12.86 0.96
CA PHE A 138 -7.63 -13.65 0.20
C PHE A 138 -6.68 -14.45 1.09
N PHE A 139 -6.16 -15.54 0.53
CA PHE A 139 -5.09 -16.35 1.10
C PHE A 139 -4.03 -16.57 0.02
N GLY A 140 -2.81 -16.13 0.29
CA GLY A 140 -1.64 -16.36 -0.57
C GLY A 140 -0.78 -17.48 -0.03
N SER A 141 -0.58 -18.54 -0.81
CA SER A 141 0.29 -19.65 -0.45
C SER A 141 1.73 -19.38 -0.87
N SER A 142 2.70 -19.84 -0.08
CA SER A 142 4.11 -19.86 -0.46
C SER A 142 4.40 -20.76 -1.67
N THR A 143 3.47 -21.63 -2.05
CA THR A 143 3.56 -22.44 -3.27
C THR A 143 3.11 -21.71 -4.53
N GLY A 144 2.75 -20.42 -4.44
CA GLY A 144 2.50 -19.56 -5.60
C GLY A 144 1.05 -19.48 -6.10
N PHE A 145 0.07 -19.95 -5.34
CA PHE A 145 -1.36 -19.74 -5.67
C PHE A 145 -2.05 -18.81 -4.68
N PHE A 146 -3.11 -18.16 -5.14
CA PHE A 146 -4.00 -17.32 -4.34
C PHE A 146 -5.42 -17.90 -4.32
N ARG A 147 -6.10 -17.77 -3.19
CA ARG A 147 -7.55 -17.96 -3.07
C ARG A 147 -8.18 -16.63 -2.75
N ILE A 148 -9.30 -16.33 -3.39
CA ILE A 148 -10.05 -15.08 -3.18
C ILE A 148 -11.52 -15.44 -2.95
N PHE A 149 -12.17 -14.74 -2.03
CA PHE A 149 -13.58 -14.87 -1.73
C PHE A 149 -14.24 -13.49 -1.52
N PRO A 150 -15.38 -13.19 -2.18
CA PRO A 150 -16.03 -13.97 -3.24
C PRO A 150 -15.17 -13.99 -4.53
N GLY A 151 -15.41 -14.96 -5.42
CA GLY A 151 -14.53 -15.25 -6.57
C GLY A 151 -14.51 -14.22 -7.70
N GLN A 152 -14.11 -12.97 -7.42
CA GLN A 152 -13.72 -11.95 -8.41
C GLN A 152 -12.22 -11.63 -8.24
N PHE A 153 -11.49 -11.60 -9.36
CA PHE A 153 -10.03 -11.54 -9.38
C PHE A 153 -9.50 -10.11 -9.59
N THR A 154 -8.50 -9.68 -8.80
CA THR A 154 -7.58 -8.59 -9.15
C THR A 154 -6.13 -8.87 -8.75
N GLU A 155 -5.22 -8.22 -9.48
CA GLU A 155 -3.76 -8.43 -9.49
C GLU A 155 -3.06 -8.50 -8.11
N ALA A 156 -2.04 -9.35 -8.04
CA ALA A 156 -1.36 -9.79 -6.81
C ALA A 156 -0.21 -8.88 -6.32
N HIS A 157 -0.44 -7.57 -6.15
CA HIS A 157 0.53 -6.69 -5.49
C HIS A 157 0.50 -6.77 -3.94
N LEU A 158 -0.50 -7.45 -3.37
CA LEU A 158 -0.83 -7.44 -1.93
C LEU A 158 0.00 -8.41 -1.05
N TYR A 159 0.76 -9.33 -1.63
CA TYR A 159 1.43 -10.42 -0.89
C TYR A 159 2.72 -9.99 -0.19
N ILE A 160 3.49 -9.06 -0.78
CA ILE A 160 4.88 -8.79 -0.37
C ILE A 160 4.94 -8.03 0.96
N GLN A 161 4.04 -7.06 1.17
CA GLN A 161 4.01 -6.24 2.39
C GLN A 161 3.66 -7.06 3.64
N ALA A 162 2.87 -8.12 3.50
CA ALA A 162 2.47 -8.98 4.62
C ALA A 162 3.53 -10.03 4.99
N ALA A 163 4.36 -10.43 4.02
CA ALA A 163 5.28 -11.55 4.15
C ALA A 163 6.65 -11.16 4.73
N THR A 164 7.01 -9.87 4.72
CA THR A 164 8.33 -9.40 5.15
C THR A 164 8.26 -8.11 5.95
N SER A 165 9.10 -7.98 6.98
CA SER A 165 9.27 -6.74 7.72
C SER A 165 10.14 -5.74 6.95
N PRO A 166 10.07 -4.43 7.29
CA PRO A 166 10.90 -3.40 6.67
C PRO A 166 12.38 -3.77 6.61
N LYS A 167 13.01 -3.44 5.49
CA LYS A 167 14.37 -3.88 5.16
C LYS A 167 15.24 -2.74 4.62
N ASP A 168 16.50 -2.75 5.05
CA ASP A 168 17.57 -1.87 4.57
C ASP A 168 18.43 -2.69 3.59
N ILE A 169 18.25 -2.47 2.28
CA ILE A 169 18.93 -3.21 1.21
C ILE A 169 20.03 -2.36 0.57
N ILE A 170 21.23 -2.92 0.50
CA ILE A 170 22.29 -2.38 -0.35
C ILE A 170 22.54 -3.31 -1.52
N ILE A 171 22.38 -2.79 -2.72
CA ILE A 171 22.63 -3.52 -3.96
C ILE A 171 24.05 -3.18 -4.43
N MET A 172 24.91 -4.20 -4.49
CA MET A 172 26.27 -4.12 -5.01
C MET A 172 26.34 -4.77 -6.37
N VAL A 173 26.80 -4.01 -7.37
CA VAL A 173 26.82 -4.45 -8.76
C VAL A 173 28.26 -4.52 -9.25
N ASP A 174 28.65 -5.69 -9.75
CA ASP A 174 29.89 -5.87 -10.48
C ASP A 174 29.80 -5.18 -11.85
N ILE A 175 30.71 -4.24 -12.09
CA ILE A 175 30.81 -3.49 -13.36
C ILE A 175 32.14 -3.75 -14.08
N SER A 176 32.79 -4.85 -13.75
CA SER A 176 34.03 -5.31 -14.38
C SER A 176 33.84 -5.64 -15.86
N GLY A 177 34.96 -5.75 -16.58
CA GLY A 177 34.98 -6.03 -18.02
C GLY A 177 34.21 -7.29 -18.43
N SER A 178 34.16 -8.30 -17.55
CA SER A 178 33.52 -9.60 -17.78
C SER A 178 32.00 -9.51 -17.90
N MET A 179 31.39 -8.49 -17.28
CA MET A 179 29.95 -8.26 -17.29
C MET A 179 29.43 -7.69 -18.62
N LYS A 180 30.29 -7.44 -19.62
CA LYS A 180 29.88 -6.84 -20.90
C LYS A 180 28.88 -7.71 -21.67
N GLY A 181 27.89 -7.05 -22.29
CA GLY A 181 26.90 -7.70 -23.16
C GLY A 181 25.72 -8.24 -22.36
N LEU A 182 25.32 -9.50 -22.62
CA LEU A 182 24.12 -10.11 -22.06
C LEU A 182 24.13 -10.14 -20.52
N LYS A 183 25.30 -10.35 -19.89
CA LYS A 183 25.45 -10.37 -18.43
C LYS A 183 25.01 -9.05 -17.77
N MET A 184 25.43 -7.90 -18.32
CA MET A 184 25.00 -6.58 -17.85
C MET A 184 23.49 -6.38 -18.04
N THR A 185 22.91 -6.83 -19.16
CA THR A 185 21.46 -6.75 -19.39
C THR A 185 20.69 -7.56 -18.35
N ILE A 186 21.14 -8.77 -18.03
CA ILE A 186 20.54 -9.61 -16.98
C ILE A 186 20.71 -8.95 -15.61
N ALA A 187 21.89 -8.40 -15.31
CA ALA A 187 22.15 -7.70 -14.04
C ALA A 187 21.22 -6.48 -13.87
N LYS A 188 21.07 -5.64 -14.90
CA LYS A 188 20.14 -4.51 -14.89
C LYS A 188 18.70 -4.96 -14.65
N HIS A 189 18.27 -6.01 -15.36
CA HIS A 189 16.93 -6.56 -15.17
C HIS A 189 16.74 -7.09 -13.74
N THR A 190 17.74 -7.80 -13.20
CA THR A 190 17.74 -8.30 -11.81
C THR A 190 17.61 -7.16 -10.80
N ILE A 191 18.35 -6.05 -10.98
CA ILE A 191 18.25 -4.89 -10.10
C ILE A 191 16.87 -4.26 -10.18
N ASN A 192 16.31 -4.10 -11.39
CA ASN A 192 14.97 -3.54 -11.56
C ASN A 192 13.92 -4.43 -10.89
N THR A 193 14.01 -5.76 -11.04
CA THR A 193 13.13 -6.71 -10.35
C THR A 193 13.29 -6.61 -8.83
N ILE A 194 14.51 -6.51 -8.29
CA ILE A 194 14.74 -6.31 -6.85
C ILE A 194 14.07 -5.00 -6.39
N LEU A 195 14.29 -3.89 -7.11
CA LEU A 195 13.67 -2.61 -6.80
C LEU A 195 12.14 -2.70 -6.85
N ASP A 196 11.58 -3.56 -7.69
CA ASP A 196 10.13 -3.79 -7.78
C ASP A 196 9.54 -4.55 -6.59
N THR A 197 10.37 -5.29 -5.85
CA THR A 197 9.95 -5.98 -4.62
C THR A 197 9.99 -5.11 -3.36
N LEU A 198 10.50 -3.88 -3.45
CA LEU A 198 10.62 -2.97 -2.31
C LEU A 198 9.32 -2.19 -2.08
N GLY A 199 8.88 -2.14 -0.82
CA GLY A 199 7.77 -1.29 -0.38
C GLY A 199 8.24 0.08 0.11
N GLU A 200 7.32 0.99 0.38
CA GLU A 200 7.65 2.37 0.79
C GLU A 200 8.31 2.43 2.18
N ASN A 201 8.10 1.43 3.03
CA ASN A 201 8.76 1.34 4.33
C ASN A 201 10.22 0.84 4.27
N ASP A 202 10.69 0.43 3.09
CA ASP A 202 12.04 -0.11 2.89
C ASP A 202 13.04 1.00 2.57
N PHE A 203 14.31 0.78 2.88
CA PHE A 203 15.39 1.68 2.49
C PHE A 203 16.32 0.96 1.52
N VAL A 204 16.73 1.67 0.47
CA VAL A 204 17.60 1.11 -0.56
C VAL A 204 18.73 2.06 -0.93
N ASN A 205 19.87 1.47 -1.29
CA ASN A 205 20.94 2.17 -1.99
C ASN A 205 21.58 1.24 -3.01
N VAL A 206 21.98 1.79 -4.16
CA VAL A 206 22.68 1.06 -5.23
C VAL A 206 24.10 1.56 -5.31
N ILE A 207 25.06 0.68 -5.03
CA ILE A 207 26.48 1.03 -5.00
C ILE A 207 27.13 0.59 -6.30
N ALA A 208 27.56 1.59 -7.06
CA ALA A 208 28.45 1.49 -8.20
C ALA A 208 29.39 2.71 -8.19
N PRO A 209 30.52 2.67 -8.91
CA PRO A 209 31.53 3.75 -8.86
C PRO A 209 31.03 5.15 -9.22
N CYS A 210 29.90 5.27 -9.91
CA CYS A 210 29.22 6.54 -10.20
C CYS A 210 28.30 7.04 -9.07
N PHE A 211 27.88 6.20 -8.12
CA PHE A 211 26.94 6.56 -7.07
C PHE A 211 27.66 7.06 -5.82
N LYS A 212 27.23 8.22 -5.32
CA LYS A 212 27.56 8.77 -4.00
C LYS A 212 26.22 8.99 -3.30
N GLY A 213 25.72 7.98 -2.59
CA GLY A 213 24.39 8.01 -2.00
C GLY A 213 24.38 7.37 -0.62
N THR A 214 23.57 7.92 0.28
CA THR A 214 23.19 7.24 1.53
C THR A 214 22.00 6.33 1.25
N LEU A 215 21.64 5.47 2.22
CA LEU A 215 20.34 4.80 2.21
C LEU A 215 19.22 5.84 2.08
N VAL A 216 18.29 5.61 1.16
CA VAL A 216 17.09 6.42 0.94
C VAL A 216 15.86 5.53 0.97
N GLN A 217 14.72 6.10 1.36
CA GLN A 217 13.46 5.38 1.36
C GLN A 217 13.08 4.95 -0.06
N ALA A 218 12.57 3.72 -0.21
CA ALA A 218 12.23 3.12 -1.49
C ALA A 218 10.85 3.59 -2.00
N ASP A 219 10.62 4.90 -1.97
CA ASP A 219 9.44 5.55 -2.55
C ASP A 219 9.39 5.33 -4.06
N LEU A 220 8.20 5.44 -4.64
CA LEU A 220 8.00 5.24 -6.08
C LEU A 220 8.91 6.16 -6.93
N ASP A 221 9.06 7.43 -6.54
CA ASP A 221 9.97 8.37 -7.21
C ASP A 221 11.44 7.95 -7.10
N ASN A 222 11.88 7.53 -5.92
CA ASN A 222 13.27 7.11 -5.70
C ASN A 222 13.57 5.82 -6.46
N ARG A 223 12.63 4.87 -6.48
CA ARG A 223 12.74 3.62 -7.24
C ARG A 223 12.83 3.88 -8.75
N GLU A 224 11.95 4.72 -9.30
CA GLU A 224 12.00 5.10 -10.71
C GLU A 224 13.29 5.87 -11.06
N HIS A 225 13.76 6.73 -10.15
CA HIS A 225 15.06 7.39 -10.31
C HIS A 225 16.22 6.38 -10.34
N PHE A 226 16.23 5.39 -9.43
CA PHE A 226 17.23 4.32 -9.45
C PHE A 226 17.16 3.48 -10.73
N LYS A 227 15.98 3.17 -11.26
CA LYS A 227 15.84 2.45 -12.53
C LYS A 227 16.48 3.20 -13.70
N GLN A 228 16.24 4.51 -13.80
CA GLN A 228 16.90 5.35 -14.82
C GLN A 228 18.43 5.31 -14.69
N LEU A 229 18.92 5.39 -13.46
CA LEU A 229 20.35 5.33 -13.16
C LEU A 229 20.96 3.96 -13.48
N VAL A 230 20.21 2.88 -13.24
CA VAL A 230 20.60 1.50 -13.58
C VAL A 230 20.67 1.31 -15.09
N ASP A 231 19.76 1.93 -15.84
CA ASP A 231 19.80 1.91 -17.31
C ASP A 231 21.06 2.61 -17.86
N GLU A 232 21.55 3.64 -17.19
CA GLU A 232 22.80 4.33 -17.51
C GLU A 232 24.07 3.60 -17.04
N LEU A 233 23.96 2.45 -16.35
CA LEU A 233 25.15 1.69 -15.94
C LEU A 233 25.90 1.16 -17.17
N HIS A 234 27.19 1.49 -17.20
CA HIS A 234 28.15 1.00 -18.19
C HIS A 234 29.33 0.36 -17.47
N VAL A 235 29.87 -0.69 -18.09
CA VAL A 235 31.08 -1.38 -17.63
C VAL A 235 32.23 -0.37 -17.50
N LYS A 236 32.80 -0.22 -16.31
CA LYS A 236 33.88 0.72 -15.99
C LYS A 236 34.82 0.14 -14.92
N GLY A 237 35.89 -0.53 -15.35
CA GLY A 237 37.00 -0.95 -14.49
C GLY A 237 36.57 -1.73 -13.24
N GLU A 238 37.49 -1.88 -12.28
CA GLU A 238 37.23 -2.58 -11.02
C GLU A 238 36.33 -1.75 -10.08
N ALA A 239 35.34 -2.40 -9.49
CA ALA A 239 34.48 -1.84 -8.45
C ALA A 239 35.20 -1.87 -7.09
N LYS A 240 35.36 -0.71 -6.44
CA LYS A 240 35.93 -0.62 -5.08
C LYS A 240 34.83 -0.72 -4.02
N ILE A 241 34.91 -1.73 -3.16
CA ILE A 241 33.84 -2.14 -2.23
C ILE A 241 33.87 -1.35 -0.90
N ASN A 242 35.04 -0.82 -0.51
CA ASN A 242 35.30 -0.15 0.77
C ASN A 242 34.41 1.08 1.04
N LYS A 243 33.65 1.57 0.06
CA LYS A 243 32.75 2.71 0.21
C LYS A 243 31.40 2.34 0.84
N ALA A 244 30.95 1.10 0.65
CA ALA A 244 29.61 0.66 1.03
C ALA A 244 29.35 0.62 2.53
N MET A 245 30.34 0.17 3.30
CA MET A 245 30.25 0.04 4.75
C MET A 245 30.06 1.38 5.47
N LYS A 246 30.59 2.48 4.92
CA LYS A 246 30.38 3.82 5.48
C LYS A 246 28.94 4.29 5.29
N GLU A 247 28.29 3.84 4.22
CA GLU A 247 26.92 4.21 3.85
C GLU A 247 25.87 3.34 4.59
N MET A 248 26.20 2.11 5.03
CA MET A 248 25.33 1.28 5.88
C MET A 248 25.11 1.83 7.30
N LYS A 249 26.03 2.62 7.84
CA LYS A 249 25.92 3.19 9.20
C LYS A 249 25.06 4.48 9.25
N GLY A 250 24.28 4.76 8.21
CA GLY A 250 23.39 5.91 8.11
C GLY A 250 22.04 5.72 8.82
N GLN A 251 21.12 6.68 8.62
CA GLN A 251 19.70 6.51 9.00
C GLN A 251 19.06 5.45 8.09
N GLY A 252 18.70 4.29 8.67
CA GLY A 252 17.89 3.25 8.04
C GLY A 252 16.81 2.77 9.01
N SER A 253 16.02 1.77 8.60
CA SER A 253 14.94 1.19 9.41
C SER A 253 15.44 0.41 10.65
N MET A 254 16.74 0.09 10.71
CA MET A 254 17.39 -0.67 11.79
C MET A 254 16.75 -2.05 12.09
N CYS A 255 15.91 -2.57 11.19
CA CYS A 255 15.30 -3.90 11.30
C CYS A 255 16.16 -4.94 10.57
N ASN A 256 15.82 -5.25 9.31
CA ASN A 256 16.53 -6.25 8.52
C ASN A 256 17.55 -5.59 7.61
N GLN A 257 18.84 -5.82 7.88
CA GLN A 257 19.92 -5.33 7.03
C GLN A 257 20.35 -6.43 6.05
N ALA A 258 20.30 -6.13 4.76
CA ALA A 258 20.65 -7.06 3.70
C ALA A 258 21.57 -6.42 2.65
N ILE A 259 22.51 -7.22 2.15
CA ILE A 259 23.41 -6.85 1.07
C ILE A 259 23.18 -7.81 -0.08
N MET A 260 22.90 -7.28 -1.27
CA MET A 260 22.67 -8.05 -2.48
C MET A 260 23.84 -7.85 -3.43
N LEU A 261 24.67 -8.88 -3.61
CA LEU A 261 25.83 -8.86 -4.50
C LEU A 261 25.48 -9.51 -5.84
N ILE A 262 25.60 -8.75 -6.93
CA ILE A 262 25.34 -9.19 -8.30
C ILE A 262 26.67 -9.22 -9.06
N THR A 263 27.14 -10.41 -9.44
CA THR A 263 28.46 -10.60 -10.08
C THR A 263 28.45 -11.83 -11.00
N ASP A 264 29.38 -11.91 -11.97
CA ASP A 264 29.67 -13.14 -12.71
C ASP A 264 30.83 -13.96 -12.10
N GLY A 265 31.34 -13.52 -10.94
CA GLY A 265 32.31 -14.22 -10.12
C GLY A 265 33.78 -13.86 -10.38
N ALA A 266 34.06 -12.86 -11.21
CA ALA A 266 35.41 -12.39 -11.51
C ALA A 266 35.90 -11.29 -10.55
N MET A 267 35.67 -11.42 -9.24
CA MET A 267 36.18 -10.45 -8.26
C MET A 267 37.54 -10.92 -7.73
N GLU A 268 38.58 -10.08 -7.76
CA GLU A 268 39.93 -10.49 -7.35
C GLU A 268 40.12 -10.51 -5.80
N ASP A 269 39.33 -9.74 -5.04
CA ASP A 269 39.53 -9.50 -3.60
C ASP A 269 38.38 -10.02 -2.69
N PHE A 270 37.98 -11.28 -2.80
CA PHE A 270 36.86 -11.83 -2.02
C PHE A 270 37.06 -11.83 -0.50
N GLU A 271 38.31 -11.95 -0.01
CA GLU A 271 38.62 -12.07 1.43
C GLU A 271 38.45 -10.73 2.17
N ALA A 272 38.90 -9.62 1.59
CA ALA A 272 38.75 -8.30 2.19
C ALA A 272 37.27 -7.88 2.28
N VAL A 273 36.50 -8.24 1.26
CA VAL A 273 35.05 -8.00 1.17
C VAL A 273 34.29 -8.79 2.24
N PHE A 274 34.77 -9.99 2.55
CA PHE A 274 34.16 -10.87 3.53
C PHE A 274 34.29 -10.37 4.98
N GLU A 275 35.48 -9.92 5.39
CA GLU A 275 35.69 -9.36 6.74
C GLU A 275 34.82 -8.10 6.96
N GLU A 276 34.63 -7.31 5.90
CA GLU A 276 33.77 -6.13 5.92
C GLU A 276 32.29 -6.51 6.14
N PHE A 277 31.76 -7.51 5.43
CA PHE A 277 30.36 -7.92 5.59
C PHE A 277 30.03 -8.50 6.96
N GLN A 278 30.95 -9.25 7.57
CA GLN A 278 30.74 -9.80 8.91
C GLN A 278 30.66 -8.72 9.99
N LEU A 279 31.44 -7.64 9.86
CA LEU A 279 31.41 -6.49 10.78
C LEU A 279 30.07 -5.73 10.72
N ALA A 280 29.33 -5.83 9.61
CA ALA A 280 28.03 -5.20 9.44
C ALA A 280 26.87 -5.97 10.10
N GLY A 281 27.03 -7.28 10.38
CA GLY A 281 25.94 -8.12 10.91
C GLY A 281 24.76 -8.32 9.94
N ALA A 282 24.92 -7.90 8.67
CA ALA A 282 23.90 -7.95 7.63
C ALA A 282 23.86 -9.32 6.93
N GLN A 283 22.69 -9.70 6.41
CA GLN A 283 22.54 -10.91 5.59
C GLN A 283 23.04 -10.66 4.17
N VAL A 284 23.86 -11.56 3.62
CA VAL A 284 24.43 -11.37 2.26
C VAL A 284 23.83 -12.35 1.26
N PHE A 285 23.15 -11.80 0.26
CA PHE A 285 22.56 -12.51 -0.87
C PHE A 285 23.48 -12.37 -2.08
N THR A 286 23.75 -13.47 -2.77
CA THR A 286 24.65 -13.47 -3.93
C THR A 286 23.93 -13.98 -5.17
N TYR A 287 23.92 -13.17 -6.21
CA TYR A 287 23.37 -13.48 -7.53
C TYR A 287 24.52 -13.68 -8.52
N LEU A 288 24.73 -14.93 -8.92
CA LEU A 288 25.71 -15.27 -9.96
C LEU A 288 25.05 -15.11 -11.34
N ILE A 289 25.56 -14.18 -12.14
CA ILE A 289 25.03 -13.87 -13.46
C ILE A 289 25.82 -14.56 -14.57
N GLY A 290 25.11 -15.25 -15.45
CA GLY A 290 25.65 -15.81 -16.68
C GLY A 290 25.62 -17.33 -16.72
N ARG A 291 25.98 -17.89 -17.87
CA ARG A 291 25.91 -19.35 -18.11
C ARG A 291 27.08 -20.11 -17.49
N GLU A 292 28.16 -19.42 -17.18
CA GLU A 292 29.37 -20.00 -16.60
C GLU A 292 29.22 -20.06 -15.08
N MET A 293 29.52 -21.23 -14.49
CA MET A 293 29.42 -21.47 -13.04
C MET A 293 30.80 -21.64 -12.38
N THR A 294 31.87 -21.19 -13.04
CA THR A 294 33.26 -21.38 -12.58
C THR A 294 33.52 -20.86 -11.17
N PHE A 295 32.78 -19.82 -10.76
CA PHE A 295 32.94 -19.16 -9.47
C PHE A 295 31.76 -19.38 -8.52
N ALA A 296 30.85 -20.31 -8.84
CA ALA A 296 29.67 -20.62 -8.04
C ALA A 296 30.04 -21.05 -6.61
N GLN A 297 31.18 -21.73 -6.43
CA GLN A 297 31.63 -22.16 -5.11
C GLN A 297 31.96 -20.98 -4.19
N ASN A 298 32.60 -19.94 -4.73
CA ASN A 298 33.02 -18.77 -3.97
C ASN A 298 31.81 -17.92 -3.57
N THR A 299 30.95 -17.59 -4.53
CA THR A 299 29.72 -16.81 -4.27
C THR A 299 28.78 -17.55 -3.33
N LYS A 300 28.60 -18.86 -3.51
CA LYS A 300 27.83 -19.69 -2.59
C LYS A 300 28.41 -19.68 -1.17
N TRP A 301 29.73 -19.75 -1.05
CA TRP A 301 30.38 -19.70 0.25
C TRP A 301 30.13 -18.37 0.98
N ILE A 302 30.18 -17.24 0.27
CA ILE A 302 29.87 -15.91 0.83
C ILE A 302 28.45 -15.85 1.38
N ALA A 303 27.45 -16.30 0.60
CA ALA A 303 26.06 -16.30 1.05
C ALA A 303 25.83 -17.21 2.26
N CYS A 304 26.35 -18.45 2.21
CA CYS A 304 26.17 -19.43 3.29
C CYS A 304 26.75 -18.94 4.61
N ASN A 305 27.92 -18.30 4.59
CA ASN A 305 28.58 -17.86 5.81
C ASN A 305 27.91 -16.62 6.45
N ASN A 306 27.23 -15.80 5.64
CA ASN A 306 26.53 -14.60 6.08
C ASN A 306 25.01 -14.80 6.21
N LYS A 307 24.56 -16.04 6.42
CA LYS A 307 23.13 -16.40 6.64
C LYS A 307 22.17 -15.93 5.53
N GLY A 308 22.67 -15.70 4.32
CA GLY A 308 21.85 -15.30 3.19
C GLY A 308 21.58 -16.46 2.23
N TYR A 309 21.38 -16.15 0.95
CA TYR A 309 21.03 -17.12 -0.08
C TYR A 309 21.85 -16.94 -1.35
N TYR A 310 22.13 -18.05 -2.02
CA TYR A 310 22.84 -18.10 -3.28
C TYR A 310 21.87 -18.44 -4.41
N THR A 311 21.90 -17.64 -5.46
CA THR A 311 21.03 -17.78 -6.60
C THR A 311 21.84 -17.66 -7.89
N HIS A 312 21.56 -18.55 -8.85
CA HIS A 312 22.19 -18.54 -10.16
C HIS A 312 21.18 -18.10 -11.22
N ILE A 313 21.51 -17.06 -11.97
CA ILE A 313 20.64 -16.49 -12.99
C ILE A 313 21.33 -16.59 -14.35
N SER A 314 20.78 -17.45 -15.20
CA SER A 314 21.37 -17.75 -16.51
C SER A 314 20.65 -17.04 -17.66
N THR A 315 19.35 -16.80 -17.52
CA THR A 315 18.49 -16.14 -18.51
C THR A 315 17.68 -14.99 -17.90
N LEU A 316 17.04 -14.19 -18.76
CA LEU A 316 16.13 -13.12 -18.32
C LEU A 316 14.82 -13.67 -17.72
N ALA A 317 14.33 -14.81 -18.22
CA ALA A 317 13.11 -15.43 -17.71
C ALA A 317 13.30 -15.96 -16.28
N ASP A 318 14.51 -16.41 -15.96
CA ASP A 318 14.86 -16.95 -14.64
C ASP A 318 14.82 -15.88 -13.55
N VAL A 319 14.92 -14.58 -13.89
CA VAL A 319 15.14 -13.49 -12.92
C VAL A 319 13.99 -13.38 -11.93
N GLN A 320 12.74 -13.41 -12.40
CA GLN A 320 11.58 -13.10 -11.58
C GLN A 320 11.38 -14.11 -10.43
N GLU A 321 11.47 -15.41 -10.73
CA GLU A 321 11.34 -16.47 -9.72
C GLU A 321 12.51 -16.44 -8.72
N ASN A 322 13.72 -16.31 -9.23
CA ASN A 322 14.95 -16.39 -8.45
C ASN A 322 15.20 -15.19 -7.53
N VAL A 323 14.73 -14.00 -7.91
CA VAL A 323 14.82 -12.81 -7.04
C VAL A 323 13.87 -12.97 -5.86
N MET A 324 12.64 -13.46 -6.06
CA MET A 324 11.64 -13.50 -4.99
C MET A 324 12.02 -14.42 -3.80
N GLU A 325 12.90 -15.40 -4.02
CA GLU A 325 13.37 -16.34 -3.00
C GLU A 325 14.04 -15.67 -1.78
N TYR A 326 14.65 -14.49 -1.93
CA TYR A 326 15.29 -13.81 -0.79
C TYR A 326 14.27 -13.45 0.31
N LEU A 327 13.01 -13.19 -0.07
CA LEU A 327 11.92 -12.87 0.87
C LEU A 327 11.67 -14.03 1.84
N HIS A 328 11.76 -15.28 1.36
CA HIS A 328 11.62 -16.48 2.21
C HIS A 328 12.75 -16.63 3.23
N VAL A 329 13.92 -16.05 2.98
CA VAL A 329 15.04 -16.07 3.94
C VAL A 329 14.90 -14.96 4.96
N LEU A 330 14.49 -13.76 4.52
CA LEU A 330 14.26 -12.63 5.41
C LEU A 330 13.08 -12.85 6.37
N SER A 331 12.09 -13.67 6.01
CA SER A 331 10.94 -13.96 6.87
C SER A 331 11.22 -14.97 7.99
N ARG A 332 12.32 -15.74 7.93
CA ARG A 332 12.63 -16.80 8.93
C ARG A 332 12.70 -16.31 10.38
N PRO A 333 13.34 -15.16 10.70
CA PRO A 333 13.35 -14.65 12.07
C PRO A 333 11.95 -14.31 12.61
N MET A 334 11.05 -13.82 11.74
CA MET A 334 9.66 -13.52 12.12
C MET A 334 8.91 -14.80 12.53
N VAL A 335 9.11 -15.88 11.77
CA VAL A 335 8.53 -17.21 12.05
C VAL A 335 9.01 -17.74 13.41
N ILE A 336 10.31 -17.58 13.72
CA ILE A 336 10.91 -18.08 14.97
C ILE A 336 10.42 -17.31 16.19
N ASN A 337 10.17 -16.00 16.04
CA ASN A 337 9.70 -15.16 17.15
C ASN A 337 8.18 -15.29 17.40
N HIS A 338 7.47 -16.10 16.60
CA HIS A 338 6.01 -16.23 16.62
C HIS A 338 5.32 -14.86 16.56
N ASP A 339 5.85 -13.97 15.72
CA ASP A 339 5.35 -12.61 15.64
C ASP A 339 4.23 -12.54 14.60
N HIS A 340 3.00 -12.60 15.08
CA HIS A 340 1.78 -12.45 14.29
C HIS A 340 1.38 -10.97 14.17
N ASP A 341 2.32 -10.15 13.72
CA ASP A 341 2.05 -8.73 13.54
C ASP A 341 1.06 -8.53 12.39
N ILE A 342 0.00 -7.77 12.68
CA ILE A 342 -0.98 -7.36 11.67
C ILE A 342 -0.38 -6.17 10.93
N ILE A 343 -0.35 -6.29 9.60
CA ILE A 343 0.21 -5.31 8.69
C ILE A 343 -0.92 -4.71 7.86
N TRP A 344 -0.88 -3.38 7.72
CA TRP A 344 -1.79 -2.63 6.86
C TRP A 344 -1.03 -2.17 5.62
N THR A 345 -1.66 -2.35 4.47
CA THR A 345 -1.09 -1.86 3.21
C THR A 345 -1.41 -0.38 3.03
N GLU A 346 -0.59 0.29 2.22
CA GLU A 346 -0.89 1.64 1.74
C GLU A 346 -2.21 1.67 0.97
N ALA A 347 -2.72 2.88 0.74
CA ALA A 347 -3.94 3.06 -0.01
C ALA A 347 -3.70 2.83 -1.50
N TYR A 348 -4.40 1.87 -2.10
CA TYR A 348 -4.33 1.56 -3.53
C TYR A 348 -5.72 1.66 -4.17
N MET A 349 -5.76 1.87 -5.48
CA MET A 349 -7.00 1.82 -6.26
C MET A 349 -7.29 0.39 -6.71
N ASP A 350 -8.49 -0.11 -6.41
CA ASP A 350 -8.95 -1.39 -6.95
C ASP A 350 -9.36 -1.23 -8.43
N SER A 351 -8.76 -2.02 -9.30
CA SER A 351 -9.05 -2.00 -10.74
C SER A 351 -10.33 -2.75 -11.11
N VAL A 352 -10.97 -3.47 -10.17
CA VAL A 352 -12.15 -4.32 -10.44
C VAL A 352 -13.50 -3.63 -10.32
N LEU A 353 -13.62 -2.44 -9.74
CA LEU A 353 -14.94 -1.82 -9.56
C LEU A 353 -15.70 -1.75 -10.92
N PRO A 354 -16.76 -2.56 -11.14
CA PRO A 354 -17.39 -2.72 -12.46
C PRO A 354 -18.04 -1.43 -12.97
N ASN A 355 -18.28 -0.49 -12.04
CA ASN A 355 -18.83 0.83 -12.30
C ASN A 355 -17.78 1.94 -12.21
N THR A 356 -16.48 1.64 -12.32
CA THR A 356 -15.41 2.66 -12.34
C THR A 356 -15.75 3.79 -13.30
N MET A 357 -16.31 3.51 -14.48
CA MET A 357 -16.71 4.55 -15.44
C MET A 357 -17.82 5.50 -14.94
N GLU A 358 -18.77 5.02 -14.13
CA GLU A 358 -19.82 5.85 -13.51
C GLU A 358 -19.31 6.55 -12.22
N LEU A 359 -18.51 5.87 -11.41
CA LEU A 359 -17.82 6.45 -10.24
C LEU A 359 -16.81 7.53 -10.64
N PHE A 360 -16.20 7.45 -11.82
CA PHE A 360 -15.36 8.50 -12.39
C PHE A 360 -16.14 9.77 -12.76
N THR A 361 -17.47 9.69 -12.92
CA THR A 361 -18.32 10.85 -13.23
C THR A 361 -18.84 11.58 -12.00
N THR A 362 -18.95 10.90 -10.86
CA THR A 362 -19.25 11.53 -9.58
C THR A 362 -17.96 12.07 -8.97
N LYS A 363 -17.99 13.25 -8.35
CA LYS A 363 -16.80 13.89 -7.73
C LYS A 363 -16.28 13.15 -6.47
N ALA A 364 -16.83 11.98 -6.15
CA ALA A 364 -16.47 11.10 -5.05
C ALA A 364 -15.14 10.35 -5.30
N GLN A 365 -14.10 11.07 -5.75
CA GLN A 365 -12.83 10.46 -6.17
C GLN A 365 -12.03 9.87 -4.99
N SER A 366 -12.31 10.30 -3.75
CA SER A 366 -11.71 9.79 -2.51
C SER A 366 -12.24 8.41 -2.10
N LEU A 367 -13.42 7.98 -2.59
CA LEU A 367 -14.05 6.69 -2.27
C LEU A 367 -13.49 5.50 -3.08
N LEU A 368 -12.53 5.75 -3.98
CA LEU A 368 -11.89 4.72 -4.82
C LEU A 368 -10.64 4.10 -4.18
N MET A 369 -10.18 4.64 -3.05
CA MET A 369 -8.97 4.19 -2.37
C MET A 369 -9.33 3.09 -1.36
N MET A 370 -8.56 2.00 -1.39
CA MET A 370 -8.72 0.86 -0.50
C MET A 370 -7.40 0.59 0.24
N THR A 371 -7.51 0.12 1.47
CA THR A 371 -6.38 -0.44 2.23
C THR A 371 -6.73 -1.88 2.60
N SER A 372 -5.73 -2.75 2.62
CA SER A 372 -5.88 -4.14 3.02
C SER A 372 -5.19 -4.40 4.36
N VAL A 373 -5.71 -5.38 5.07
CA VAL A 373 -5.13 -5.87 6.32
C VAL A 373 -4.69 -7.30 6.11
N ALA A 374 -3.47 -7.61 6.51
CA ALA A 374 -2.87 -8.91 6.34
C ALA A 374 -2.15 -9.35 7.61
N MET A 375 -2.04 -10.67 7.77
CA MET A 375 -1.33 -11.32 8.87
C MET A 375 -0.56 -12.50 8.30
N PRO A 376 0.75 -12.62 8.60
CA PRO A 376 1.53 -13.76 8.14
C PRO A 376 1.04 -15.05 8.81
N VAL A 377 1.10 -16.15 8.06
CA VAL A 377 0.66 -17.49 8.48
C VAL A 377 1.87 -18.41 8.53
N PHE A 378 2.06 -19.13 9.63
CA PHE A 378 3.23 -19.97 9.85
C PHE A 378 2.90 -21.45 10.06
N SER A 379 3.75 -22.35 9.54
CA SER A 379 3.57 -23.79 9.75
C SER A 379 3.98 -24.22 11.15
N LYS A 380 3.07 -24.88 11.88
CA LYS A 380 3.29 -25.38 13.26
C LYS A 380 3.96 -26.77 13.31
N LYS A 381 4.19 -27.44 12.18
CA LYS A 381 4.61 -28.86 12.11
C LYS A 381 5.97 -29.19 12.72
N LYS A 382 6.88 -28.22 12.84
CA LYS A 382 8.27 -28.43 13.30
C LYS A 382 8.70 -27.42 14.36
N GLU A 383 7.76 -26.95 15.17
CA GLU A 383 8.08 -25.97 16.21
C GLU A 383 9.03 -26.55 17.27
N THR A 384 10.20 -25.93 17.38
CA THR A 384 11.01 -25.99 18.59
C THR A 384 10.56 -24.81 19.44
N VAL A 385 10.07 -25.07 20.65
CA VAL A 385 9.58 -24.05 21.59
C VAL A 385 10.67 -22.97 21.79
N PRO A 386 10.49 -21.72 21.32
CA PRO A 386 11.44 -20.66 21.59
C PRO A 386 11.17 -20.09 22.98
N GLY A 387 12.24 -19.79 23.71
CA GLY A 387 12.17 -19.04 24.97
C GLY A 387 11.53 -17.68 24.74
N SER A 388 10.67 -17.29 25.68
CA SER A 388 9.94 -16.03 25.76
C SER A 388 10.81 -14.80 25.43
N SER A 389 10.76 -14.32 24.21
CA SER A 389 11.24 -12.99 23.82
C SER A 389 10.36 -12.48 22.68
N ARG A 390 9.15 -12.03 23.04
CA ARG A 390 8.25 -11.31 22.12
C ARG A 390 8.85 -9.92 21.88
N LEU A 391 9.69 -9.78 20.85
CA LEU A 391 10.14 -8.48 20.38
C LEU A 391 9.12 -7.97 19.38
N ARG A 392 8.12 -7.23 19.86
CA ARG A 392 7.18 -6.49 19.02
C ARG A 392 7.96 -5.45 18.22
N LEU A 393 7.97 -5.55 16.90
CA LEU A 393 8.58 -4.53 16.06
C LEU A 393 7.72 -3.25 16.13
N PRO A 394 8.34 -2.06 16.17
CA PRO A 394 7.57 -0.81 16.17
C PRO A 394 6.85 -0.66 14.84
N HIS A 395 5.52 -0.49 14.89
CA HIS A 395 4.73 -0.05 13.74
C HIS A 395 5.23 1.32 13.28
N HIS A 396 5.81 1.37 12.08
CA HIS A 396 6.24 2.61 11.46
C HIS A 396 5.03 3.39 10.96
N HIS A 397 4.87 4.61 11.47
CA HIS A 397 3.92 5.58 10.95
C HIS A 397 4.68 6.41 9.90
N ASN A 398 4.37 6.22 8.62
CA ASN A 398 5.04 6.87 7.48
C ASN A 398 4.44 8.27 7.15
N GLY A 399 3.29 8.59 7.74
CA GLY A 399 2.64 9.90 7.60
C GLY A 399 2.00 10.14 6.22
N TYR A 400 1.82 9.07 5.43
CA TYR A 400 0.99 9.13 4.23
C TYR A 400 -0.49 9.19 4.59
N ILE A 401 -1.26 9.83 3.73
CA ILE A 401 -2.69 10.02 3.95
C ILE A 401 -3.49 8.91 3.29
N LEU A 402 -4.35 8.24 4.06
CA LEU A 402 -5.34 7.31 3.52
C LEU A 402 -6.52 8.03 2.86
N ALA A 403 -7.01 9.11 3.48
CA ALA A 403 -8.18 9.86 3.01
C ALA A 403 -8.05 11.34 3.35
N HIS A 404 -8.22 12.20 2.33
CA HIS A 404 -8.31 13.65 2.50
C HIS A 404 -9.21 14.26 1.42
N PRO A 405 -10.00 15.32 1.70
CA PRO A 405 -10.83 15.98 0.70
C PRO A 405 -10.06 16.48 -0.53
N ASP A 406 -8.83 16.94 -0.32
CA ASP A 406 -7.93 17.40 -1.39
C ASP A 406 -7.04 16.29 -1.98
N LEU A 407 -7.12 15.05 -1.48
CA LEU A 407 -6.45 13.91 -2.09
C LEU A 407 -7.14 13.59 -3.42
N ARG A 408 -6.45 13.91 -4.53
CA ARG A 408 -6.95 13.66 -5.89
C ARG A 408 -6.08 12.61 -6.57
N PRO A 409 -6.46 11.33 -6.53
CA PRO A 409 -5.64 10.24 -7.06
C PRO A 409 -5.60 10.22 -8.59
N LEU A 410 -6.51 10.93 -9.26
CA LEU A 410 -6.67 10.90 -10.71
C LEU A 410 -6.27 12.23 -11.39
N TYR A 411 -5.73 12.12 -12.60
CA TYR A 411 -5.46 13.23 -13.52
C TYR A 411 -6.14 12.97 -14.88
N LYS A 412 -6.50 14.05 -15.58
CA LYS A 412 -7.12 13.99 -16.91
C LYS A 412 -6.06 14.04 -18.01
N ASP A 413 -5.80 12.90 -18.65
CA ASP A 413 -4.97 12.81 -19.84
C ASP A 413 -5.86 12.74 -21.10
N GLY A 414 -6.16 13.92 -21.66
CA GLY A 414 -7.11 14.06 -22.76
C GLY A 414 -8.55 13.73 -22.32
N LYS A 415 -9.14 12.68 -22.91
CA LYS A 415 -10.50 12.18 -22.56
C LYS A 415 -10.48 11.05 -21.52
N LYS A 416 -9.31 10.52 -21.17
CA LYS A 416 -9.19 9.41 -20.22
C LYS A 416 -8.70 9.94 -18.87
N LEU A 417 -9.33 9.49 -17.80
CA LEU A 417 -8.80 9.66 -16.45
C LEU A 417 -7.75 8.57 -16.24
N LYS A 418 -6.56 8.98 -15.77
CA LYS A 418 -5.48 8.08 -15.40
C LYS A 418 -5.12 8.33 -13.94
N PRO A 419 -4.72 7.31 -13.17
CA PRO A 419 -4.13 7.51 -11.86
C PRO A 419 -2.88 8.39 -12.00
N LYS A 420 -2.69 9.29 -11.04
CA LYS A 420 -1.45 10.06 -10.94
C LYS A 420 -0.31 9.12 -10.56
N PRO A 421 0.92 9.36 -11.03
CA PRO A 421 2.09 8.77 -10.40
C PRO A 421 2.08 9.10 -8.90
N ASN A 422 2.37 8.12 -8.03
CA ASN A 422 2.48 8.24 -6.57
C ASN A 422 1.20 8.66 -5.84
N TYR A 423 0.03 8.30 -6.37
CA TYR A 423 -1.24 8.61 -5.69
C TYR A 423 -1.41 7.93 -4.32
N ASN A 424 -0.65 6.86 -4.07
CA ASN A 424 -0.63 6.03 -2.85
C ASN A 424 0.32 6.56 -1.75
N SER A 425 1.29 7.40 -2.12
CA SER A 425 2.37 7.90 -1.23
C SER A 425 2.24 9.41 -0.96
N VAL A 426 1.02 9.93 -0.90
CA VAL A 426 0.80 11.39 -0.69
C VAL A 426 0.95 11.74 0.78
N ASP A 427 1.93 12.58 1.08
CA ASP A 427 2.22 13.08 2.42
C ASP A 427 1.23 14.18 2.84
N MET A 428 0.93 14.26 4.14
CA MET A 428 0.14 15.36 4.71
C MET A 428 0.74 16.74 4.43
N SER A 429 2.07 16.88 4.43
CA SER A 429 2.74 18.15 4.11
C SER A 429 2.48 18.62 2.67
N GLU A 430 2.14 17.73 1.74
CA GLU A 430 1.83 18.08 0.35
C GLU A 430 0.40 18.59 0.16
N VAL A 431 -0.49 18.25 1.09
CA VAL A 431 -1.90 18.59 1.02
C VAL A 431 -2.21 19.78 1.91
N GLU A 432 -1.64 19.81 3.11
CA GLU A 432 -1.80 20.86 4.11
C GLU A 432 -0.58 21.80 4.12
N TRP A 433 -0.45 22.60 3.04
CA TRP A 433 0.64 23.56 2.81
C TRP A 433 0.87 24.58 3.94
N GLU A 434 -0.07 24.72 4.87
CA GLU A 434 -0.07 25.73 5.93
C GLU A 434 0.54 25.20 7.25
N ASP A 435 0.76 23.89 7.39
CA ASP A 435 1.56 23.29 8.48
C ASP A 435 3.06 23.37 8.16
N THR A 436 3.59 24.59 8.02
CA THR A 436 4.98 24.82 7.58
C THR A 436 6.04 24.26 8.54
N GLU A 437 5.68 24.05 9.81
CA GLU A 437 6.56 23.49 10.84
C GLU A 437 6.34 21.98 11.07
N GLU A 438 5.48 21.34 10.25
CA GLU A 438 5.12 19.92 10.34
C GLU A 438 4.69 19.48 11.75
N THR A 439 4.08 20.41 12.49
CA THR A 439 3.71 20.23 13.89
C THR A 439 2.51 19.30 14.02
N LEU A 440 1.51 19.44 13.13
CA LEU A 440 0.38 18.54 13.07
C LEU A 440 0.85 17.16 12.63
N ARG A 441 1.67 17.13 11.57
CA ARG A 441 2.22 15.90 10.99
C ARG A 441 2.94 15.10 12.05
N THR A 442 3.90 15.73 12.72
CA THR A 442 4.74 15.07 13.72
C THR A 442 3.91 14.57 14.91
N ALA A 443 2.93 15.34 15.38
CA ALA A 443 2.06 14.93 16.48
C ALA A 443 1.21 13.69 16.11
N MET A 444 0.62 13.69 14.91
CA MET A 444 -0.18 12.56 14.42
C MET A 444 0.67 11.32 14.13
N VAL A 445 1.85 11.48 13.53
CA VAL A 445 2.79 10.35 13.29
C VAL A 445 3.28 9.74 14.62
N ARG A 446 3.34 10.53 15.69
CA ARG A 446 3.68 10.05 17.05
C ARG A 446 2.50 9.44 17.80
N GLY A 447 1.29 9.48 17.25
CA GLY A 447 0.08 9.00 17.93
C GLY A 447 -0.33 9.86 19.12
N GLU A 448 -0.02 11.16 19.10
CA GLU A 448 -0.46 12.09 20.14
C GLU A 448 -1.94 12.46 19.93
N THR A 449 -2.67 12.72 21.02
CA THR A 449 -4.05 13.23 20.97
C THR A 449 -4.06 14.70 21.36
N GLY A 450 -4.71 15.54 20.56
CA GLY A 450 -4.71 16.96 20.81
C GLY A 450 -5.59 17.78 19.87
N SER A 451 -5.47 19.10 20.01
CA SER A 451 -6.12 20.05 19.14
C SER A 451 -5.15 21.16 18.76
N MET A 452 -5.17 21.58 17.51
CA MET A 452 -4.33 22.67 17.01
C MET A 452 -5.15 23.63 16.16
N ARG A 453 -4.69 24.87 16.04
CA ARG A 453 -5.32 25.87 15.18
C ARG A 453 -4.36 26.28 14.08
N LEU A 454 -4.81 26.16 12.83
CA LEU A 454 -4.07 26.59 11.66
C LEU A 454 -4.91 27.61 10.87
N SER A 455 -4.22 28.57 10.25
CA SER A 455 -4.86 29.54 9.36
C SER A 455 -4.64 29.06 7.93
N VAL A 456 -5.71 28.71 7.24
CA VAL A 456 -5.65 28.06 5.93
C VAL A 456 -6.14 28.99 4.84
N ARG A 457 -5.41 29.03 3.71
CA ARG A 457 -5.80 29.77 2.51
C ARG A 457 -6.70 28.91 1.61
N ALA A 458 -8.00 29.17 1.63
CA ALA A 458 -8.95 28.53 0.71
C ALA A 458 -9.17 29.36 -0.56
N SER A 459 -9.34 28.71 -1.71
CA SER A 459 -9.75 29.38 -2.95
C SER A 459 -11.27 29.26 -3.12
N VAL A 460 -11.97 30.40 -3.13
CA VAL A 460 -13.42 30.42 -3.42
C VAL A 460 -13.64 30.79 -4.87
N ASP A 461 -14.31 29.91 -5.62
CA ASP A 461 -14.81 30.21 -6.95
C ASP A 461 -16.01 31.16 -6.80
N LYS A 462 -15.90 32.38 -7.35
CA LYS A 462 -17.07 33.26 -7.38
C LYS A 462 -18.14 32.66 -8.29
N ALA A 463 -19.38 32.66 -7.80
CA ALA A 463 -20.57 32.54 -8.61
C ALA A 463 -20.45 33.48 -9.84
N VAL A 464 -20.75 32.91 -11.00
CA VAL A 464 -20.71 33.58 -12.29
C VAL A 464 -21.47 34.90 -12.19
N ARG A 465 -20.76 36.03 -12.31
CA ARG A 465 -21.40 37.32 -12.55
C ARG A 465 -22.07 37.19 -13.93
N LYS A 466 -23.39 36.96 -13.96
CA LYS A 466 -24.19 37.07 -15.20
C LYS A 466 -24.21 38.54 -15.63
N GLU A 467 -23.11 39.01 -16.19
CA GLU A 467 -23.15 40.20 -17.06
C GLU A 467 -23.45 39.70 -18.47
N PHE A 468 -24.68 39.97 -18.90
CA PHE A 468 -25.14 39.83 -20.27
C PHE A 468 -24.25 40.68 -21.18
N THR A 469 -23.21 40.10 -21.77
CA THR A 469 -22.68 40.57 -23.05
C THR A 469 -21.85 39.47 -23.69
N ALA A 470 -22.29 39.03 -24.87
CA ALA A 470 -21.57 38.11 -25.72
C ALA A 470 -20.15 38.63 -26.00
N PHE A 471 -19.17 37.72 -26.04
CA PHE A 471 -17.73 37.95 -26.23
C PHE A 471 -16.91 38.41 -25.01
N ARG A 472 -16.49 37.45 -24.17
CA ARG A 472 -15.08 37.30 -23.73
C ARG A 472 -14.89 36.02 -22.92
N LYS A 473 -13.71 35.39 -23.07
CA LYS A 473 -13.22 34.26 -22.25
C LYS A 473 -13.61 34.43 -20.79
N GLN A 474 -14.30 33.43 -20.25
CA GLN A 474 -14.64 33.25 -18.85
C GLN A 474 -13.36 33.25 -18.00
N PHE A 475 -12.96 34.40 -17.44
CA PHE A 475 -11.95 34.46 -16.40
C PHE A 475 -12.63 34.28 -15.05
N ILE A 476 -12.57 33.06 -14.49
CA ILE A 476 -12.93 32.81 -13.09
C ILE A 476 -11.80 33.39 -12.24
N LEU A 477 -12.00 34.57 -11.66
CA LEU A 477 -11.09 35.11 -10.65
C LEU A 477 -11.29 34.34 -9.34
N LYS A 478 -10.43 33.36 -9.08
CA LYS A 478 -10.30 32.72 -7.77
C LYS A 478 -9.73 33.74 -6.78
N ARG A 479 -10.50 34.09 -5.75
CA ARG A 479 -9.99 34.94 -4.66
C ARG A 479 -9.49 34.04 -3.53
N PRO A 480 -8.31 34.34 -2.96
CA PRO A 480 -7.88 33.69 -1.73
C PRO A 480 -8.73 34.20 -0.56
N LEU A 481 -9.33 33.29 0.18
CA LEU A 481 -9.99 33.50 1.45
C LEU A 481 -9.10 32.93 2.55
N TYR A 482 -8.89 33.69 3.63
CA TYR A 482 -8.21 33.18 4.81
C TYR A 482 -9.26 32.65 5.78
N LEU A 483 -9.20 31.36 6.06
CA LEU A 483 -10.04 30.66 7.02
C LEU A 483 -9.20 30.26 8.23
N VAL A 484 -9.83 30.17 9.39
CA VAL A 484 -9.19 29.64 10.60
C VAL A 484 -9.82 28.29 10.90
N ASN A 485 -9.02 27.24 10.79
CA ASN A 485 -9.42 25.87 11.02
C ASN A 485 -8.94 25.44 12.42
N ASP A 486 -9.87 24.90 13.21
CA ASP A 486 -9.57 24.19 14.45
C ASP A 486 -9.44 22.69 14.07
N TYR A 487 -8.22 22.14 14.14
CA TYR A 487 -7.88 20.72 13.92
C TYR A 487 -7.97 19.97 15.25
N PHE A 488 -8.59 18.80 15.21
CA PHE A 488 -8.70 17.88 16.34
C PHE A 488 -8.19 16.52 15.87
N TYR A 489 -7.29 15.89 16.63
CA TYR A 489 -6.65 14.64 16.20
C TYR A 489 -6.47 13.68 17.38
N THR A 490 -6.53 12.39 17.07
CA THR A 490 -6.35 11.30 18.03
C THR A 490 -5.76 10.07 17.36
N ASN A 491 -5.08 9.24 18.13
CA ASN A 491 -4.66 7.92 17.70
C ASN A 491 -5.84 6.94 17.62
N ILE A 492 -5.79 5.97 16.69
CA ILE A 492 -6.72 4.83 16.66
C ILE A 492 -6.00 3.64 17.27
N ASP A 493 -6.48 3.19 18.43
CA ASP A 493 -5.84 2.12 19.18
C ASP A 493 -5.77 0.80 18.38
N GLU A 494 -4.74 0.00 18.68
CA GLU A 494 -4.43 -1.27 17.99
C GLU A 494 -4.09 -1.17 16.49
N THR A 495 -4.04 0.04 15.91
CA THR A 495 -3.70 0.29 14.50
C THR A 495 -2.58 1.32 14.35
N PRO A 496 -1.88 1.36 13.19
CA PRO A 496 -0.88 2.39 12.91
C PRO A 496 -1.51 3.70 12.38
N PHE A 497 -2.81 3.92 12.60
CA PHE A 497 -3.53 5.05 12.02
C PHE A 497 -3.86 6.09 13.07
N SER A 498 -3.76 7.36 12.67
CA SER A 498 -4.28 8.49 13.43
C SER A 498 -5.40 9.16 12.64
N PHE A 499 -6.43 9.60 13.34
CA PHE A 499 -7.57 10.28 12.76
C PHE A 499 -7.53 11.76 13.11
N SER A 500 -7.82 12.61 12.12
CA SER A 500 -8.03 14.04 12.36
C SER A 500 -9.31 14.53 11.71
N MET A 501 -9.91 15.52 12.36
CA MET A 501 -11.09 16.22 11.89
C MET A 501 -10.86 17.73 11.96
N VAL A 502 -11.37 18.43 10.94
CA VAL A 502 -11.18 19.87 10.79
C VAL A 502 -12.52 20.59 10.92
N LEU A 503 -12.62 21.53 11.85
CA LEU A 503 -13.78 22.42 11.96
C LEU A 503 -13.39 23.86 11.64
N THR A 504 -13.90 24.38 10.53
CA THR A 504 -13.69 25.79 10.17
C THR A 504 -14.50 26.72 11.07
N ARG A 505 -13.84 27.68 11.72
CA ARG A 505 -14.51 28.68 12.57
C ARG A 505 -15.48 29.54 11.76
N GLY A 506 -16.70 29.68 12.27
CA GLY A 506 -17.78 30.47 11.66
C GLY A 506 -18.78 29.65 10.88
N ASN A 507 -18.34 28.58 10.18
CA ASN A 507 -19.20 27.80 9.28
C ASN A 507 -19.40 26.34 9.71
N GLY A 508 -18.52 25.76 10.55
CA GLY A 508 -18.54 24.33 10.89
C GLY A 508 -18.88 23.98 12.35
N LYS A 509 -19.27 24.96 13.19
CA LYS A 509 -19.51 24.73 14.63
C LYS A 509 -20.96 24.41 14.99
N LEU A 510 -21.89 24.59 14.06
CA LEU A 510 -23.32 24.40 14.28
C LEU A 510 -23.86 23.41 13.23
N MET A 511 -24.54 22.37 13.69
CA MET A 511 -25.34 21.48 12.84
C MET A 511 -26.83 21.78 13.02
N TYR A 512 -27.56 21.75 11.91
CA TYR A 512 -29.01 22.00 11.87
C TYR A 512 -29.73 20.69 11.57
N PHE A 513 -30.58 20.21 12.48
CA PHE A 513 -31.42 19.03 12.27
C PHE A 513 -32.87 19.47 12.04
N GLY A 514 -33.46 19.12 10.89
CA GLY A 514 -34.84 19.45 10.54
C GLY A 514 -35.56 18.27 9.87
N ASN A 515 -36.88 18.22 10.00
CA ASN A 515 -37.72 17.13 9.47
C ASN A 515 -38.26 17.41 8.04
N VAL A 516 -37.56 18.26 7.27
CA VAL A 516 -38.03 18.81 5.98
C VAL A 516 -37.01 18.45 4.89
N SER A 517 -37.49 18.08 3.69
CA SER A 517 -36.61 17.86 2.55
C SER A 517 -35.92 19.18 2.15
N VAL A 518 -34.61 19.11 1.92
CA VAL A 518 -33.75 20.28 1.61
C VAL A 518 -34.22 21.00 0.32
N GLU A 519 -34.93 20.30 -0.56
CA GLU A 519 -35.43 20.80 -1.84
C GLU A 519 -36.53 21.86 -1.70
N GLU A 520 -37.41 21.76 -0.70
CA GLU A 520 -38.48 22.76 -0.50
C GLU A 520 -37.98 24.05 0.18
N GLY A 521 -36.82 24.02 0.84
CA GLY A 521 -36.30 25.14 1.63
C GLY A 521 -35.34 26.09 0.89
N LEU A 522 -34.74 25.67 -0.24
CA LEU A 522 -33.60 26.39 -0.85
C LEU A 522 -33.95 27.29 -2.05
N HIS A 523 -35.20 27.30 -2.51
CA HIS A 523 -35.57 27.98 -3.77
C HIS A 523 -35.47 29.52 -3.76
N ASP A 524 -35.34 30.17 -2.60
CA ASP A 524 -35.43 31.64 -2.48
C ASP A 524 -34.12 32.35 -2.05
N LEU A 525 -33.00 31.65 -1.90
CA LEU A 525 -31.72 32.26 -1.53
C LEU A 525 -30.90 32.61 -2.79
N THR A 526 -31.17 33.77 -3.40
CA THR A 526 -30.52 34.24 -4.64
C THR A 526 -29.12 34.85 -4.47
N SER A 527 -28.45 34.62 -3.33
CA SER A 527 -27.04 34.96 -3.13
C SER A 527 -26.39 34.01 -2.11
N PRO A 528 -25.29 33.31 -2.44
CA PRO A 528 -24.67 32.37 -1.52
C PRO A 528 -23.69 33.08 -0.57
N ASP A 529 -24.05 33.22 0.70
CA ASP A 529 -23.09 33.38 1.81
C ASP A 529 -22.85 32.04 2.55
N LEU A 530 -23.58 30.97 2.18
CA LEU A 530 -23.32 29.59 2.56
C LEU A 530 -23.00 28.77 1.31
N SER A 531 -21.78 28.24 1.22
CA SER A 531 -21.44 27.15 0.31
C SER A 531 -21.70 25.83 1.04
N ILE A 532 -22.77 25.13 0.65
CA ILE A 532 -22.91 23.70 0.94
C ILE A 532 -22.01 22.96 -0.06
N ALA A 533 -21.09 22.15 0.45
CA ALA A 533 -20.39 21.18 -0.38
C ALA A 533 -21.44 20.27 -1.03
N SER A 534 -21.42 20.18 -2.36
CA SER A 534 -22.29 19.27 -3.10
C SER A 534 -21.78 17.84 -2.94
N GLU A 535 -21.95 17.25 -1.76
CA GLU A 535 -21.60 15.86 -1.47
C GLU A 535 -22.75 15.25 -0.66
N TRP A 536 -23.52 14.39 -1.32
CA TRP A 536 -24.42 13.47 -0.66
C TRP A 536 -23.67 12.15 -0.48
N TYR A 537 -23.58 11.68 0.76
CA TYR A 537 -23.40 10.26 1.07
C TYR A 537 -24.79 9.63 1.14
N VAL A 538 -25.00 8.54 0.40
CA VAL A 538 -26.10 7.58 0.61
C VAL A 538 -25.47 6.28 1.10
#